data_AF-A0A086LDS8-F1
#
_entry.id   AF-A0A086LDS8-F1
#
_cell.length_a   1.000
_cell.length_b   1.000
_cell.length_c   1.000
_cell.angle_alpha   90.00
_cell.angle_beta   90.00
_cell.angle_gamma   90.00
#
_symmetry.space_group_name_H-M   'P 1'
#
loop_
_entity.id
_entity.type
_entity.pdbx_description
1 polymer ?
#
loop_
_entity_poly.entity_id
_entity_poly.type
_entity_poly.pdbx_seq_one_letter_code
_entity_poly.pdbx_strand_id
1 'polypeptide(L)'
;MSLTRFHRHREMVSNALDRLYGKVLKPDDIQLAFARLVGDVDDYSLDNPDVYYLLAKFLARAVADEILPPSFLLDRYRLNYGGDAGVQVLKKVQKWLAEQNGKGISVRLRKVWTGTDPDNAEACEFKARVRECLYEYFDSNDKKEAACILRELELSPDQAAEMVRKLLVIGMEKAAVGERTTENVFALLRYLLERTDIDEEMIQKGFEQTRNMAEEIKLDIPDMDRRFPQLVEEAKKRGMLSAEF
;
A
#
# COMPACT_ATOMS: atom_id res chain seq x y z
N MET A 1 10.72 -0.76 20.68
CA MET A 1 9.66 -1.72 20.25
C MET A 1 9.89 -2.13 18.80
N SER A 2 9.22 -3.16 18.25
CA SER A 2 9.33 -3.49 16.80
C SER A 2 8.87 -2.34 15.89
N LEU A 3 8.07 -1.42 16.43
CA LEU A 3 7.71 -0.16 15.79
C LEU A 3 8.94 0.66 15.36
N THR A 4 10.06 0.55 16.07
CA THR A 4 11.33 1.24 15.75
C THR A 4 12.34 0.38 14.98
N ARG A 5 11.94 -0.81 14.49
CA ARG A 5 12.83 -1.77 13.79
C ARG A 5 12.41 -2.02 12.34
N PHE A 6 13.32 -2.60 11.54
CA PHE A 6 13.11 -2.94 10.13
C PHE A 6 11.95 -3.92 9.88
N HIS A 7 11.42 -3.92 8.64
CA HIS A 7 10.31 -4.77 8.18
C HIS A 7 10.43 -6.24 8.59
N ARG A 8 11.61 -6.85 8.43
CA ARG A 8 11.90 -8.22 8.87
C ARG A 8 11.55 -8.50 10.34
N HIS A 9 11.82 -7.57 11.25
CA HIS A 9 11.50 -7.75 12.67
C HIS A 9 9.99 -7.66 12.92
N ARG A 10 9.27 -6.82 12.17
CA ARG A 10 7.81 -6.67 12.27
C ARG A 10 7.10 -7.90 11.73
N GLU A 11 7.63 -8.51 10.67
CA GLU A 11 7.20 -9.80 10.16
C GLU A 11 7.40 -10.91 11.20
N MET A 12 8.58 -10.97 11.83
CA MET A 12 8.84 -11.94 12.90
C MET A 12 7.89 -11.79 14.08
N VAL A 13 7.55 -10.55 14.47
CA VAL A 13 6.56 -10.31 15.53
C VAL A 13 5.18 -10.77 15.12
N SER A 14 4.72 -10.47 13.90
CA SER A 14 3.41 -10.90 13.41
C SER A 14 3.30 -12.44 13.41
N ASN A 15 4.33 -13.12 12.89
CA ASN A 15 4.41 -14.58 12.91
C ASN A 15 4.49 -15.17 14.33
N ALA A 16 5.15 -14.47 15.26
CA ALA A 16 5.22 -14.91 16.65
C ALA A 16 3.84 -14.81 17.34
N LEU A 17 3.11 -13.73 17.11
CA LEU A 17 1.76 -13.54 17.65
C LEU A 17 0.82 -14.66 17.16
N ASP A 18 0.81 -14.93 15.86
CA ASP A 18 0.02 -16.02 15.25
C ASP A 18 0.38 -17.39 15.86
N ARG A 19 1.68 -17.74 15.93
CA ARG A 19 2.12 -19.04 16.47
C ARG A 19 1.81 -19.25 17.95
N LEU A 20 1.77 -18.17 18.73
CA LEU A 20 1.54 -18.19 20.18
C LEU A 20 0.06 -18.04 20.55
N TYR A 21 -0.78 -17.58 19.62
CA TYR A 21 -2.23 -17.44 19.80
C TYR A 21 -2.88 -18.78 20.14
N GLY A 22 -3.77 -18.78 21.13
CA GLY A 22 -4.47 -19.97 21.61
C GLY A 22 -3.61 -20.97 22.41
N LYS A 23 -2.29 -20.78 22.47
CA LYS A 23 -1.36 -21.60 23.26
C LYS A 23 -0.91 -20.90 24.53
N VAL A 24 -0.29 -19.73 24.35
CA VAL A 24 0.26 -18.91 25.43
C VAL A 24 -0.49 -17.58 25.52
N LEU A 25 -0.83 -16.98 24.38
CA LEU A 25 -1.57 -15.73 24.31
C LEU A 25 -3.06 -16.04 24.13
N LYS A 26 -3.89 -15.59 25.08
CA LYS A 26 -5.34 -15.75 24.98
C LYS A 26 -5.94 -14.69 24.05
N PRO A 27 -7.12 -14.94 23.47
CA PRO A 27 -7.82 -13.95 22.65
C PRO A 27 -8.02 -12.59 23.34
N ASP A 28 -8.34 -12.62 24.64
CA ASP A 28 -8.53 -11.39 25.44
C ASP A 28 -7.21 -10.62 25.63
N ASP A 29 -6.08 -11.33 25.77
CA ASP A 29 -4.76 -10.70 25.91
C ASP A 29 -4.38 -9.94 24.63
N ILE A 30 -4.63 -10.53 23.45
CA ILE A 30 -4.38 -9.90 22.15
C ILE A 30 -5.25 -8.67 21.96
N GLN A 31 -6.55 -8.78 22.22
CA GLN A 31 -7.48 -7.65 22.09
C GLN A 31 -7.13 -6.52 23.06
N LEU A 32 -6.77 -6.84 24.30
CA LEU A 32 -6.34 -5.85 25.28
C LEU A 32 -5.04 -5.15 24.87
N ALA A 33 -4.06 -5.90 24.36
CA ALA A 33 -2.79 -5.35 23.88
C ALA A 33 -3.02 -4.39 22.69
N PHE A 34 -3.79 -4.79 21.69
CA PHE A 34 -4.13 -3.91 20.56
C PHE A 34 -4.98 -2.72 20.98
N ALA A 35 -5.89 -2.88 21.95
CA ALA A 35 -6.64 -1.75 22.48
C ALA A 35 -5.71 -0.71 23.10
N ARG A 36 -4.74 -1.12 23.93
CA ARG A 36 -3.73 -0.21 24.49
C ARG A 36 -2.92 0.48 23.40
N LEU A 37 -2.46 -0.27 22.39
CA LEU A 37 -1.70 0.31 21.29
C LEU A 37 -2.47 1.39 20.53
N VAL A 38 -3.77 1.19 20.29
CA VAL A 38 -4.65 2.18 19.65
C VAL A 38 -4.96 3.35 20.58
N GLY A 39 -5.14 3.08 21.88
CA GLY A 39 -5.43 4.09 22.89
C GLY A 39 -4.29 5.09 23.07
N ASP A 40 -3.05 4.60 23.02
CA ASP A 40 -1.85 5.37 23.33
C ASP A 40 -1.06 5.74 22.05
N VAL A 41 -1.70 5.70 20.88
CA VAL A 41 -1.01 5.87 19.58
C VAL A 41 -0.34 7.24 19.43
N ASP A 42 -0.95 8.29 19.99
CA ASP A 42 -0.39 9.64 20.01
C ASP A 42 0.93 9.69 20.78
N ASP A 43 1.01 9.01 21.92
CA ASP A 43 2.23 8.95 22.73
C ASP A 43 3.37 8.25 21.98
N TYR A 44 3.05 7.16 21.28
CA TYR A 44 4.06 6.48 20.45
C TYR A 44 4.49 7.31 19.23
N SER A 45 3.65 8.26 18.79
CA SER A 45 3.96 9.11 17.64
C SER A 45 5.07 10.11 17.95
N LEU A 46 5.26 10.44 19.23
CA LEU A 46 6.36 11.28 19.70
C LEU A 46 7.73 10.65 19.42
N ASP A 47 7.82 9.31 19.53
CA ASP A 47 9.04 8.57 19.26
C ASP A 47 9.17 8.13 17.79
N ASN A 48 8.03 7.92 17.12
CA ASN A 48 8.00 7.47 15.74
C ASN A 48 6.81 8.06 14.97
N PRO A 49 7.04 9.04 14.06
CA PRO A 49 5.95 9.68 13.32
C PRO A 49 5.17 8.71 12.42
N ASP A 50 5.77 7.58 12.01
CA ASP A 50 5.11 6.58 11.18
C ASP A 50 4.21 5.61 11.97
N VAL A 51 4.09 5.75 13.29
CA VAL A 51 3.40 4.75 14.13
C VAL A 51 1.95 4.54 13.73
N TYR A 52 1.24 5.57 13.27
CA TYR A 52 -0.13 5.44 12.78
C TYR A 52 -0.22 4.42 11.65
N TYR A 53 0.73 4.51 10.70
CA TYR A 53 0.80 3.62 9.56
C TYR A 53 1.21 2.20 9.97
N LEU A 54 2.20 2.09 10.85
CA LEU A 54 2.72 0.81 11.32
C LEU A 54 1.68 0.06 12.17
N LEU A 55 0.94 0.77 13.02
CA LEU A 55 -0.12 0.19 13.83
C LEU A 55 -1.27 -0.28 12.95
N ALA A 56 -1.64 0.48 11.91
CA ALA A 56 -2.64 0.04 10.93
C ALA A 56 -2.20 -1.27 10.26
N LYS A 57 -0.93 -1.41 9.88
CA LYS A 57 -0.39 -2.66 9.33
C LYS A 57 -0.45 -3.83 10.31
N PHE A 58 -0.07 -3.61 11.57
CA PHE A 58 -0.14 -4.67 12.59
C PHE A 58 -1.59 -5.12 12.83
N LEU A 59 -2.55 -4.19 12.91
CA LEU A 59 -3.97 -4.50 13.05
C LEU A 59 -4.50 -5.27 11.83
N ALA A 60 -4.19 -4.79 10.62
CA ALA A 60 -4.61 -5.45 9.38
C ALA A 60 -4.04 -6.88 9.27
N ARG A 61 -2.77 -7.06 9.64
CA ARG A 61 -2.11 -8.37 9.70
C ARG A 61 -2.74 -9.27 10.75
N ALA A 62 -3.03 -8.75 11.94
CA ALA A 62 -3.67 -9.51 13.01
C ALA A 62 -5.08 -9.99 12.65
N VAL A 63 -5.84 -9.19 11.90
CA VAL A 63 -7.15 -9.61 11.36
C VAL A 63 -6.96 -10.69 10.28
N ALA A 64 -5.99 -10.52 9.38
CA ALA A 64 -5.70 -11.49 8.32
C ALA A 64 -5.19 -12.84 8.85
N ASP A 65 -4.45 -12.81 9.96
CA ASP A 65 -3.98 -13.99 10.70
C ASP A 65 -5.07 -14.56 11.63
N GLU A 66 -6.28 -14.00 11.63
CA GLU A 66 -7.43 -14.46 12.44
C GLU A 66 -7.18 -14.45 13.96
N ILE A 67 -6.18 -13.69 14.43
CA ILE A 67 -5.89 -13.53 15.86
C ILE A 67 -6.61 -12.33 16.49
N LEU A 68 -7.17 -11.44 15.64
CA LEU A 68 -7.97 -10.28 16.05
C LEU A 68 -9.28 -10.27 15.25
N PRO A 69 -10.46 -10.28 15.91
CA PRO A 69 -11.72 -10.33 15.19
C PRO A 69 -12.03 -8.98 14.50
N PRO A 70 -12.63 -8.96 13.30
CA PRO A 70 -13.01 -7.71 12.63
C PRO A 70 -13.94 -6.80 13.47
N SER A 71 -14.77 -7.39 14.35
CA SER A 71 -15.63 -6.64 15.27
C SER A 71 -14.84 -5.73 16.21
N PHE A 72 -13.62 -6.11 16.59
CA PHE A 72 -12.73 -5.26 17.39
C PHE A 72 -12.57 -3.88 16.74
N LEU A 73 -12.32 -3.83 15.42
CA LEU A 73 -12.14 -2.57 14.70
C LEU A 73 -13.42 -1.73 14.71
N LEU A 74 -14.57 -2.38 14.48
CA LEU A 74 -15.87 -1.71 14.45
C LEU A 74 -16.24 -1.13 15.82
N ASP A 75 -16.07 -1.91 16.88
CA ASP A 75 -16.44 -1.52 18.24
C ASP A 75 -15.56 -0.37 18.72
N ARG A 76 -14.24 -0.46 18.49
CA ARG A 76 -13.30 0.60 18.89
C ARG A 76 -13.52 1.88 18.09
N TYR A 77 -13.85 1.78 16.80
CA TYR A 77 -14.17 2.94 15.97
C TYR A 77 -15.43 3.65 16.49
N ARG A 78 -16.49 2.91 16.79
CA ARG A 78 -17.75 3.47 17.33
C ARG A 78 -17.60 4.14 18.68
N LEU A 79 -16.65 3.67 19.49
CA LEU A 79 -16.35 4.22 20.80
C LEU A 79 -15.37 5.39 20.77
N ASN A 80 -14.93 5.84 19.59
CA ASN A 80 -13.87 6.85 19.42
C ASN A 80 -12.62 6.52 20.25
N TYR A 81 -12.26 5.24 20.29
CA TYR A 81 -11.17 4.75 21.14
C TYR A 81 -9.82 5.29 20.65
N GLY A 82 -9.03 5.87 21.55
CA GLY A 82 -7.75 6.51 21.21
C GLY A 82 -7.88 7.88 20.55
N GLY A 83 -9.03 8.55 20.69
CA GLY A 83 -9.25 9.89 20.13
C GLY A 83 -9.19 9.92 18.60
N ASP A 84 -8.93 11.10 18.04
CA ASP A 84 -8.90 11.30 16.58
C ASP A 84 -7.83 10.43 15.90
N ALA A 85 -6.68 10.31 16.55
CA ALA A 85 -5.56 9.50 16.12
C ALA A 85 -5.87 8.00 16.06
N GLY A 86 -6.43 7.44 17.14
CA GLY A 86 -6.87 6.04 17.18
C GLY A 86 -7.96 5.77 16.13
N VAL A 87 -8.93 6.69 16.00
CA VAL A 87 -9.98 6.62 14.98
C VAL A 87 -9.41 6.65 13.56
N GLN A 88 -8.38 7.45 13.30
CA GLN A 88 -7.70 7.49 12.00
C GLN A 88 -7.08 6.14 11.65
N VAL A 89 -6.37 5.51 12.59
CA VAL A 89 -5.78 4.17 12.42
C VAL A 89 -6.87 3.14 12.13
N LEU A 90 -7.93 3.11 12.95
CA LEU A 90 -9.02 2.14 12.81
C LEU A 90 -9.75 2.29 11.46
N LYS A 91 -10.06 3.53 11.06
CA LYS A 91 -10.69 3.83 9.77
C LYS A 91 -9.83 3.36 8.60
N LYS A 92 -8.50 3.52 8.70
CA LYS A 92 -7.56 3.06 7.68
C LYS A 92 -7.59 1.54 7.51
N VAL A 93 -7.55 0.80 8.63
CA VAL A 93 -7.60 -0.67 8.59
C VAL A 93 -8.94 -1.15 8.03
N GLN A 94 -10.05 -0.53 8.43
CA GLN A 94 -11.36 -0.85 7.88
C GLN A 94 -11.43 -0.62 6.36
N LYS A 95 -10.85 0.48 5.88
CA LYS A 95 -10.74 0.75 4.44
C LYS A 95 -9.98 -0.37 3.72
N TRP A 96 -8.80 -0.72 4.22
CA TRP A 96 -8.01 -1.83 3.67
C TRP A 96 -8.70 -3.19 3.73
N LEU A 97 -9.60 -3.43 4.67
CA LEU A 97 -10.37 -4.68 4.74
C LEU A 97 -11.58 -4.68 3.79
N ALA A 98 -12.16 -3.51 3.51
CA ALA A 98 -13.27 -3.35 2.58
C ALA A 98 -12.83 -3.36 1.11
N GLU A 99 -11.61 -2.93 0.83
CA GLU A 99 -11.04 -2.87 -0.51
C GLU A 99 -10.79 -4.26 -1.11
N GLN A 100 -11.17 -4.41 -2.38
CA GLN A 100 -11.23 -5.63 -3.17
C GLN A 100 -12.16 -6.72 -2.61
N ASN A 101 -13.36 -6.83 -3.20
CA ASN A 101 -14.41 -7.82 -2.97
C ASN A 101 -13.94 -9.22 -2.52
N GLY A 102 -13.71 -9.40 -1.21
CA GLY A 102 -13.67 -10.66 -0.45
C GLY A 102 -12.56 -11.68 -0.76
N LYS A 103 -12.10 -11.78 -2.01
CA LYS A 103 -11.09 -12.76 -2.43
C LYS A 103 -9.69 -12.18 -2.21
N GLY A 104 -8.85 -12.89 -1.47
CA GLY A 104 -7.43 -12.55 -1.33
C GLY A 104 -7.06 -11.58 -0.21
N ILE A 105 -8.01 -11.07 0.58
CA ILE A 105 -7.74 -10.11 1.68
C ILE A 105 -6.68 -10.65 2.64
N SER A 106 -6.80 -11.92 3.06
CA SER A 106 -5.84 -12.53 3.98
C SER A 106 -4.45 -12.71 3.38
N VAL A 107 -4.35 -13.00 2.07
CA VAL A 107 -3.06 -13.15 1.39
C VAL A 107 -2.40 -11.78 1.21
N ARG A 108 -3.15 -10.79 0.72
CA ARG A 108 -2.71 -9.40 0.58
C ARG A 108 -2.15 -8.84 1.88
N LEU A 109 -2.93 -8.97 2.97
CA LEU A 109 -2.59 -8.37 4.25
C LEU A 109 -1.51 -9.15 5.01
N ARG A 110 -1.23 -10.40 4.63
CA ARG A 110 -0.02 -11.10 5.09
C ARG A 110 1.27 -10.51 4.49
N LYS A 111 1.22 -9.90 3.31
CA LYS A 111 2.39 -9.29 2.64
C LYS A 111 2.75 -7.88 3.15
N VAL A 112 2.04 -7.32 4.15
CA VAL A 112 2.22 -5.91 4.57
C VAL A 112 3.63 -5.54 5.03
N TRP A 113 4.45 -6.53 5.45
CA TRP A 113 5.83 -6.29 5.86
C TRP A 113 6.83 -6.61 4.78
N THR A 114 6.64 -7.72 4.05
CA THR A 114 7.62 -8.28 3.14
C THR A 114 7.41 -7.86 1.69
N GLY A 115 6.22 -7.39 1.31
CA GLY A 115 5.82 -7.20 -0.08
C GLY A 115 6.67 -6.22 -0.90
N THR A 116 7.37 -5.30 -0.24
CA THR A 116 8.29 -4.34 -0.87
C THR A 116 9.75 -4.50 -0.43
N ASP A 117 10.04 -5.47 0.46
CA ASP A 117 11.37 -5.71 1.03
C ASP A 117 12.36 -6.12 -0.08
N PRO A 118 13.43 -5.36 -0.35
CA PRO A 118 14.36 -5.67 -1.44
C PRO A 118 15.11 -6.99 -1.27
N ASP A 119 15.26 -7.47 -0.03
CA ASP A 119 15.95 -8.73 0.26
C ASP A 119 15.00 -9.94 0.25
N ASN A 120 13.71 -9.73 -0.02
CA ASN A 120 12.71 -10.78 -0.02
C ASN A 120 12.45 -11.32 -1.45
N ALA A 121 12.55 -12.64 -1.62
CA ALA A 121 12.37 -13.28 -2.92
C ALA A 121 10.96 -13.07 -3.53
N GLU A 122 9.90 -13.11 -2.72
CA GLU A 122 8.52 -12.87 -3.16
C GLU A 122 8.33 -11.43 -3.63
N ALA A 123 8.97 -10.46 -2.95
CA ALA A 123 8.95 -9.06 -3.38
C ALA A 123 9.68 -8.86 -4.71
N CYS A 124 10.82 -9.54 -4.92
CA CYS A 124 11.53 -9.52 -6.20
C CYS A 124 10.68 -10.10 -7.34
N GLU A 125 10.03 -11.23 -7.11
CA GLU A 125 9.11 -11.84 -8.08
C GLU A 125 7.93 -10.91 -8.40
N PHE A 126 7.30 -10.32 -7.36
CA PHE A 126 6.27 -9.30 -7.52
C PHE A 126 6.75 -8.14 -8.41
N LYS A 127 7.94 -7.58 -8.13
CA LYS A 127 8.50 -6.46 -8.89
C LYS A 127 8.73 -6.81 -10.35
N ALA A 128 9.11 -8.06 -10.64
CA ALA A 128 9.28 -8.56 -12.01
C ALA A 128 7.93 -8.71 -12.72
N ARG A 129 6.95 -9.38 -12.09
CA ARG A 129 5.61 -9.60 -12.67
C ARG A 129 4.86 -8.30 -12.94
N VAL A 130 4.94 -7.32 -12.04
CA VAL A 130 4.36 -5.99 -12.27
C VAL A 130 5.05 -5.30 -13.43
N ARG A 131 6.39 -5.36 -13.50
CA ARG A 131 7.13 -4.73 -14.59
C ARG A 131 6.69 -5.31 -15.93
N GLU A 132 6.68 -6.64 -16.07
CA GLU A 132 6.26 -7.36 -17.28
C GLU A 132 4.83 -6.96 -17.70
N CYS A 133 3.87 -7.09 -16.80
CA CYS A 133 2.48 -6.70 -17.04
C CYS A 133 2.33 -5.25 -17.52
N LEU A 134 3.07 -4.31 -16.92
CA LEU A 134 3.01 -2.90 -17.31
C LEU A 134 3.66 -2.64 -18.68
N TYR A 135 4.78 -3.30 -19.00
CA TYR A 135 5.37 -3.20 -20.34
C TYR A 135 4.43 -3.77 -21.42
N GLU A 136 3.84 -4.94 -21.18
CA GLU A 136 2.84 -5.54 -22.07
C GLU A 136 1.62 -4.63 -22.23
N TYR A 137 1.18 -3.96 -21.16
CA TYR A 137 0.12 -2.96 -21.23
C TYR A 137 0.49 -1.79 -22.15
N PHE A 138 1.71 -1.25 -22.05
CA PHE A 138 2.12 -0.15 -22.93
C PHE A 138 2.24 -0.58 -24.40
N ASP A 139 2.56 -1.85 -24.66
CA ASP A 139 2.69 -2.38 -26.02
C ASP A 139 1.33 -2.79 -26.63
N SER A 140 0.37 -3.23 -25.81
CA SER A 140 -0.96 -3.71 -26.26
C SER A 140 -2.11 -2.70 -26.07
N ASN A 141 -1.97 -1.78 -25.12
CA ASN A 141 -3.02 -0.91 -24.57
C ASN A 141 -4.25 -1.66 -24.00
N ASP A 142 -4.09 -2.94 -23.61
CA ASP A 142 -5.17 -3.72 -23.00
C ASP A 142 -5.22 -3.52 -21.47
N LYS A 143 -5.94 -2.48 -21.05
CA LYS A 143 -6.16 -2.20 -19.62
C LYS A 143 -6.95 -3.30 -18.89
N LYS A 144 -7.74 -4.10 -19.60
CA LYS A 144 -8.55 -5.16 -18.97
C LYS A 144 -7.63 -6.30 -18.54
N GLU A 145 -6.77 -6.74 -19.45
CA GLU A 145 -5.80 -7.79 -19.17
C GLU A 145 -4.83 -7.36 -18.07
N ALA A 146 -4.27 -6.14 -18.16
CA ALA A 146 -3.40 -5.60 -17.12
C ALA A 146 -4.09 -5.59 -15.74
N ALA A 147 -5.36 -5.16 -15.67
CA ALA A 147 -6.10 -5.16 -14.41
C ALA A 147 -6.40 -6.57 -13.88
N CYS A 148 -6.61 -7.57 -14.76
CA CYS A 148 -6.76 -8.96 -14.35
C CYS A 148 -5.47 -9.49 -13.71
N ILE A 149 -4.34 -9.34 -14.40
CA ILE A 149 -3.03 -9.78 -13.90
C ILE A 149 -2.70 -9.10 -12.57
N LEU A 150 -2.85 -7.77 -12.48
CA LEU A 150 -2.55 -7.02 -11.25
C LEU A 150 -3.44 -7.44 -10.08
N ARG A 151 -4.70 -7.80 -10.33
CA ARG A 151 -5.61 -8.30 -9.30
C ARG A 151 -5.20 -9.67 -8.77
N GLU A 152 -4.74 -10.56 -9.64
CA GLU A 152 -4.26 -11.89 -9.24
C GLU A 152 -3.00 -11.85 -8.36
N LEU A 153 -2.22 -10.76 -8.42
CA LEU A 153 -1.05 -10.58 -7.56
C LEU A 153 -1.43 -10.27 -6.09
N GLU A 154 -2.68 -9.87 -5.83
CA GLU A 154 -3.21 -9.55 -4.50
C GLU A 154 -2.31 -8.56 -3.74
N LEU A 155 -2.05 -7.42 -4.38
CA LEU A 155 -1.07 -6.42 -3.95
C LEU A 155 -1.39 -5.84 -2.59
N SER A 156 -0.46 -5.90 -1.64
CA SER A 156 -0.55 -5.11 -0.40
C SER A 156 -0.61 -3.60 -0.70
N PRO A 157 -1.08 -2.75 0.23
CA PRO A 157 -1.15 -1.31 0.00
C PRO A 157 0.18 -0.67 -0.47
N ASP A 158 1.30 -1.10 0.10
CA ASP A 158 2.63 -0.61 -0.32
C ASP A 158 3.03 -1.11 -1.71
N GLN A 159 2.68 -2.36 -2.06
CA GLN A 159 2.92 -2.92 -3.38
C GLN A 159 2.05 -2.23 -4.45
N ALA A 160 0.82 -1.84 -4.11
CA ALA A 160 -0.03 -1.07 -5.01
C ALA A 160 0.55 0.33 -5.27
N ALA A 161 1.06 1.02 -4.24
CA ALA A 161 1.78 2.28 -4.42
C ALA A 161 3.05 2.10 -5.27
N GLU A 162 3.81 1.02 -5.03
CA GLU A 162 4.99 0.70 -5.84
C GLU A 162 4.63 0.37 -7.30
N MET A 163 3.48 -0.29 -7.54
CA MET A 163 2.95 -0.54 -8.88
C MET A 163 2.63 0.78 -9.58
N VAL A 164 1.96 1.72 -8.91
CA VAL A 164 1.69 3.07 -9.46
C VAL A 164 3.00 3.76 -9.81
N ARG A 165 3.99 3.79 -8.91
CA ARG A 165 5.33 4.35 -9.19
C ARG A 165 5.95 3.74 -10.44
N LYS A 166 5.93 2.40 -10.58
CA LYS A 166 6.46 1.70 -11.76
C LYS A 166 5.70 2.10 -13.04
N LEU A 167 4.37 2.21 -12.99
CA LEU A 167 3.56 2.67 -14.11
C LEU A 167 3.96 4.09 -14.55
N LEU A 168 4.18 5.01 -13.60
CA LEU A 168 4.64 6.36 -13.90
C LEU A 168 6.03 6.36 -14.55
N VAL A 169 6.98 5.59 -14.01
CA VAL A 169 8.35 5.49 -14.55
C VAL A 169 8.36 4.91 -15.95
N ILE A 170 7.69 3.77 -16.19
CA ILE A 170 7.61 3.14 -17.52
C ILE A 170 6.89 4.09 -18.50
N GLY A 171 5.85 4.79 -18.05
CA GLY A 171 5.17 5.82 -18.85
C GLY A 171 6.13 6.93 -19.29
N MET A 172 6.97 7.44 -18.39
CA MET A 172 7.98 8.47 -18.71
C MET A 172 9.07 7.96 -19.65
N GLU A 173 9.51 6.71 -19.46
CA GLU A 173 10.52 6.03 -20.29
C GLU A 173 10.01 5.86 -21.72
N LYS A 174 8.82 5.26 -21.89
CA LYS A 174 8.19 5.06 -23.21
C LYS A 174 7.85 6.39 -23.88
N ALA A 175 7.46 7.42 -23.11
CA ALA A 175 7.21 8.76 -23.64
C ALA A 175 8.44 9.39 -24.31
N ALA A 176 9.65 8.89 -24.08
CA ALA A 176 10.86 9.40 -24.72
C ALA A 176 10.98 8.96 -26.19
N VAL A 177 10.26 7.91 -26.56
CA VAL A 177 10.34 7.25 -27.87
C VAL A 177 9.22 7.69 -28.83
N GLY A 178 8.18 8.38 -28.33
CA GLY A 178 7.06 8.94 -29.10
C GLY A 178 5.70 8.30 -28.78
N GLU A 179 4.63 9.11 -28.83
CA GLU A 179 3.19 8.79 -28.64
C GLU A 179 2.62 8.65 -27.20
N ARG A 180 1.26 8.65 -27.15
CA ARG A 180 0.22 8.85 -26.08
C ARG A 180 0.38 8.09 -24.76
N THR A 181 1.58 8.03 -24.25
CA THR A 181 2.00 7.31 -23.05
C THR A 181 1.42 7.93 -21.79
N THR A 182 1.29 9.25 -21.75
CA THR A 182 0.60 9.96 -20.67
C THR A 182 -0.88 9.56 -20.58
N GLU A 183 -1.60 9.48 -21.70
CA GLU A 183 -2.99 9.03 -21.72
C GLU A 183 -3.12 7.58 -21.26
N ASN A 184 -2.21 6.70 -21.65
CA ASN A 184 -2.23 5.30 -21.23
C ASN A 184 -2.02 5.15 -19.71
N VAL A 185 -1.08 5.89 -19.11
CA VAL A 185 -0.90 5.93 -17.64
C VAL A 185 -2.23 6.24 -16.95
N PHE A 186 -2.88 7.33 -17.34
CA PHE A 186 -4.12 7.77 -16.70
C PHE A 186 -5.32 6.90 -17.06
N ALA A 187 -5.33 6.26 -18.23
CA ALA A 187 -6.36 5.30 -18.61
C ALA A 187 -6.32 4.06 -17.72
N LEU A 188 -5.13 3.51 -17.44
CA LEU A 188 -4.98 2.38 -16.53
C LEU A 188 -5.30 2.77 -15.08
N LEU A 189 -4.77 3.89 -14.58
CA LEU A 189 -5.06 4.37 -13.22
C LEU A 189 -6.57 4.56 -12.99
N ARG A 190 -7.26 5.20 -13.93
CA ARG A 190 -8.72 5.38 -13.86
C ARG A 190 -9.45 4.05 -13.82
N TYR A 191 -9.05 3.12 -14.69
CA TYR A 191 -9.69 1.82 -14.78
C TYR A 191 -9.50 0.98 -13.51
N LEU A 192 -8.32 1.03 -12.89
CA LEU A 192 -8.06 0.37 -11.61
C LEU A 192 -8.83 1.01 -10.46
N LEU A 193 -8.96 2.34 -10.42
CA LEU A 193 -9.78 3.07 -9.44
C LEU A 193 -11.26 2.69 -9.55
N GLU A 194 -11.83 2.71 -10.77
CA GLU A 194 -13.23 2.34 -11.02
C GLU A 194 -13.55 0.91 -10.60
N ARG A 195 -12.54 0.02 -10.64
CA ARG A 195 -12.65 -1.38 -10.22
C ARG A 195 -12.35 -1.60 -8.74
N THR A 196 -12.02 -0.54 -7.99
CA THR A 196 -11.54 -0.60 -6.60
C THR A 196 -10.30 -1.48 -6.42
N ASP A 197 -9.54 -1.67 -7.49
CA ASP A 197 -8.29 -2.45 -7.43
C ASP A 197 -7.18 -1.64 -6.75
N ILE A 198 -7.24 -0.30 -6.86
CA ILE A 198 -6.43 0.68 -6.12
C ILE A 198 -7.32 1.81 -5.57
N ASP A 199 -6.78 2.64 -4.69
CA ASP A 199 -7.42 3.84 -4.17
C ASP A 199 -6.57 5.12 -4.42
N GLU A 200 -7.10 6.29 -4.06
CA GLU A 200 -6.41 7.57 -4.23
C GLU A 200 -5.14 7.66 -3.36
N GLU A 201 -5.10 6.97 -2.22
CA GLU A 201 -3.94 6.98 -1.33
C GLU A 201 -2.75 6.24 -1.95
N MET A 202 -2.99 5.09 -2.58
CA MET A 202 -1.99 4.32 -3.32
C MET A 202 -1.46 5.13 -4.50
N ILE A 203 -2.33 5.88 -5.18
CA ILE A 203 -1.90 6.80 -6.26
C ILE A 203 -1.00 7.87 -5.69
N GLN A 204 -1.45 8.60 -4.67
CA GLN A 204 -0.67 9.66 -4.04
C GLN A 204 0.70 9.14 -3.59
N LYS A 205 0.74 8.01 -2.88
CA LYS A 205 2.00 7.38 -2.45
C LYS A 205 2.88 6.96 -3.61
N GLY A 206 2.32 6.46 -4.70
CA GLY A 206 3.09 6.13 -5.90
C GLY A 206 3.79 7.36 -6.49
N PHE A 207 3.11 8.50 -6.53
CA PHE A 207 3.73 9.77 -6.94
C PHE A 207 4.77 10.27 -5.92
N GLU A 208 4.52 10.16 -4.61
CA GLU A 208 5.49 10.51 -3.56
C GLU A 208 6.77 9.65 -3.68
N GLN A 209 6.63 8.34 -3.91
CA GLN A 209 7.76 7.46 -4.12
C GLN A 209 8.54 7.83 -5.39
N THR A 210 7.86 8.15 -6.49
CA THR A 210 8.54 8.65 -7.71
C THR A 210 9.34 9.92 -7.42
N ARG A 211 8.77 10.87 -6.66
CA ARG A 211 9.46 12.10 -6.25
C ARG A 211 10.68 11.80 -5.39
N ASN A 212 10.54 10.92 -4.40
CA ASN A 212 11.59 10.60 -3.44
C ASN A 212 12.75 9.82 -4.09
N MET A 213 12.48 9.06 -5.15
CA MET A 213 13.48 8.29 -5.92
C MET A 213 13.97 9.03 -7.18
N ALA A 214 13.74 10.34 -7.28
CA ALA A 214 13.99 11.09 -8.52
C ALA A 214 15.43 10.97 -9.02
N GLU A 215 16.42 11.07 -8.13
CA GLU A 215 17.83 10.99 -8.51
C GLU A 215 18.23 9.61 -9.06
N GLU A 216 17.65 8.54 -8.53
CA GLU A 216 17.87 7.19 -9.05
C GLU A 216 17.20 7.00 -10.42
N ILE A 217 15.96 7.47 -10.56
CA ILE A 217 15.19 7.37 -11.81
C ILE A 217 15.84 8.19 -12.94
N LYS A 218 16.47 9.33 -12.62
CA LYS A 218 17.20 10.16 -13.60
C LYS A 218 18.34 9.45 -14.31
N LEU A 219 18.91 8.41 -13.69
CA LEU A 219 19.96 7.60 -14.32
C LEU A 219 19.45 6.91 -15.59
N ASP A 220 18.18 6.47 -15.58
CA ASP A 220 17.52 5.82 -16.72
C ASP A 220 16.71 6.82 -17.57
N ILE A 221 16.19 7.89 -16.94
CA ILE A 221 15.33 8.90 -17.58
C ILE A 221 15.91 10.32 -17.34
N PRO A 222 16.89 10.77 -18.15
CA PRO A 222 17.56 12.07 -17.93
C PRO A 222 16.61 13.28 -17.94
N ASP A 223 15.51 13.19 -18.68
CA ASP A 223 14.47 14.23 -18.81
C ASP A 223 13.44 14.25 -17.66
N MET A 224 13.65 13.49 -16.58
CA MET A 224 12.65 13.32 -15.52
C MET A 224 12.16 14.66 -14.93
N ASP A 225 13.05 15.63 -14.73
CA ASP A 225 12.72 16.96 -14.17
C ASP A 225 11.71 17.73 -15.02
N ARG A 226 11.59 17.39 -16.31
CA ARG A 226 10.56 17.93 -17.20
C ARG A 226 9.31 17.07 -17.22
N ARG A 227 9.45 15.74 -17.26
CA ARG A 227 8.35 14.78 -17.49
C ARG A 227 7.50 14.57 -16.23
N PHE A 228 8.13 14.45 -15.07
CA PHE A 228 7.41 14.17 -13.83
C PHE A 228 6.47 15.32 -13.43
N PRO A 229 6.89 16.61 -13.45
CA PRO A 229 5.97 17.71 -13.18
C PRO A 229 4.79 17.77 -14.17
N GLN A 230 4.99 17.43 -15.44
CA GLN A 230 3.90 17.36 -16.43
C GLN A 230 2.87 16.28 -16.05
N LEU A 231 3.32 15.11 -15.59
CA LEU A 231 2.43 14.07 -15.08
C LEU A 231 1.68 14.52 -13.81
N VAL A 232 2.35 15.20 -12.89
CA VAL A 232 1.72 15.74 -11.68
C VAL A 232 0.60 16.71 -12.03
N GLU A 233 0.85 17.66 -12.92
CA GLU A 233 -0.16 18.64 -13.35
C GLU A 233 -1.34 17.96 -14.06
N GLU A 234 -1.09 16.95 -14.89
CA GLU A 234 -2.15 16.21 -15.55
C GLU A 234 -2.96 15.35 -14.56
N ALA A 235 -2.32 14.77 -13.56
CA ALA A 235 -2.98 14.04 -12.49
C ALA A 235 -3.89 14.95 -11.64
N LYS A 236 -3.42 16.16 -11.33
CA LYS A 236 -4.22 17.21 -10.65
C LYS A 236 -5.44 17.61 -11.48
N LYS A 237 -5.27 17.89 -12.78
CA LYS A 237 -6.40 18.21 -13.69
C LYS A 237 -7.46 17.12 -13.75
N ARG A 238 -7.04 15.86 -13.62
CA ARG A 238 -7.92 14.68 -13.65
C ARG A 238 -8.53 14.34 -12.28
N GLY A 239 -8.21 15.09 -11.22
CA GLY A 239 -8.67 14.84 -9.87
C GLY A 239 -8.08 13.59 -9.22
N MET A 240 -6.95 13.09 -9.72
CA MET A 240 -6.27 11.89 -9.20
C MET A 240 -5.22 12.21 -8.13
N LEU A 241 -4.83 13.49 -8.01
CA LEU A 241 -3.95 14.01 -6.95
C LEU A 241 -4.57 15.27 -6.35
N SER A 242 -4.24 15.54 -5.10
CA SER A 242 -4.62 16.79 -4.43
C SER A 242 -3.93 17.99 -5.10
N ALA A 243 -4.56 19.16 -4.99
CA ALA A 243 -3.98 20.41 -5.50
C ALA A 243 -2.64 20.75 -4.79
N GLU A 244 -2.50 20.32 -3.54
CA GLU A 244 -1.36 20.60 -2.65
C GLU A 244 -0.16 19.65 -2.84
N PHE A 245 -0.29 18.61 -3.67
CA PHE A 245 0.82 17.70 -3.99
C PHE A 245 2.01 18.42 -4.64
#